data_AF-A0A7C1V4G7-F1
#
_entry.id   AF-A0A7C1V4G7-F1
#
_cell.length_a   1.000
_cell.length_b   1.000
_cell.length_c   1.000
_cell.angle_alpha   90.00
_cell.angle_beta   90.00
_cell.angle_gamma   90.00
#
_symmetry.space_group_name_H-M   'P 1'
#
loop_
_entity.id
_entity.type
_entity.pdbx_description
1 polymer ?
#
loop_
_entity_poly.entity_id
_entity_poly.type
_entity_poly.pdbx_seq_one_letter_code
_entity_poly.pdbx_strand_id
1 'polypeptide(L)'
;MQHKGWQRFFFRGKRLHPIWRTLIYLLGLLAAEVALDLLVALVYVGTLILAGRPPMDALGVLTSGRLPYPILLGTGLTRLTGALGLALLLGRFLDREPMEMMGFCRARAGRDGMTGIVLGLGTMLALGGTRLALGWATADRGLGTLSSLLLDAVALFPLALAEEVAFRGYLLRALAGWRGPIVGVTVTSLLFALFHAFNPNPSWLAILNIALAGVVFALAVERSGTLWLAVGYHFAWNLAQGPLLGMPVSGMGWEGLLALGTGGPALWTGGAFGPEGGLLATVVLLLSLPVLWATTRRRATVAGVCRRQRAAAEARFGPLPHLHYRLDVERRFFDDIARSVERGDREGEVVLLLRHGDGRLLLHTKSFYPTNAYRLPSGGIRHGEPVLAAARREVEEETGLALGGAHPLGLLTYSLRQGRGRLFFHSWLVIGEVEGEPVTDDAGERIAGFRQVPPDALPQVATRLRALPPEWAGWGHFRALAHDAAFRWLGEEEHTAETELA
;
A
#
# COMPACT_ATOMS: atom_id res chain seq x y z
N MET A 1 4.45 5.96 -34.88
CA MET A 1 3.02 6.13 -35.24
C MET A 1 2.24 6.92 -34.18
N GLN A 2 1.43 7.92 -34.56
CA GLN A 2 0.45 8.53 -33.65
C GLN A 2 -0.57 7.45 -33.22
N HIS A 3 -0.51 6.99 -31.98
CA HIS A 3 -1.52 6.08 -31.43
C HIS A 3 -2.92 6.67 -31.65
N LYS A 4 -3.81 5.91 -32.32
CA LYS A 4 -5.22 6.29 -32.52
C LYS A 4 -5.81 6.72 -31.17
N GLY A 5 -6.48 7.87 -31.11
CA GLY A 5 -6.91 8.49 -29.84
C GLY A 5 -7.67 7.55 -28.89
N TRP A 6 -8.42 6.59 -29.43
CA TRP A 6 -9.13 5.56 -28.64
C TRP A 6 -8.18 4.60 -27.89
N GLN A 7 -7.00 4.27 -28.44
CA GLN A 7 -6.03 3.41 -27.76
C GLN A 7 -5.46 4.09 -26.52
N ARG A 8 -5.15 5.40 -26.61
CA ARG A 8 -4.68 6.18 -25.45
C ARG A 8 -5.76 6.39 -24.38
N PHE A 9 -7.03 6.37 -24.79
CA PHE A 9 -8.17 6.46 -23.89
C PHE A 9 -8.35 5.19 -23.06
N PHE A 10 -8.22 4.00 -23.67
CA PHE A 10 -8.40 2.73 -22.97
C PHE A 10 -7.10 2.17 -22.36
N PHE A 11 -5.94 2.45 -22.95
CA PHE A 11 -4.67 1.82 -22.59
C PHE A 11 -3.57 2.86 -22.29
N ARG A 12 -2.66 2.48 -21.40
CA ARG A 12 -1.40 3.19 -21.12
C ARG A 12 -0.27 2.18 -21.29
N GLY A 13 0.40 2.22 -22.44
CA GLY A 13 1.29 1.14 -22.87
C GLY A 13 0.52 -0.16 -23.11
N LYS A 14 1.05 -1.30 -22.66
CA LYS A 14 0.40 -2.63 -22.80
C LYS A 14 -0.68 -2.91 -21.73
N ARG A 15 -0.98 -1.94 -20.84
CA ARG A 15 -1.91 -2.12 -19.70
C ARG A 15 -3.15 -1.23 -19.83
N LEU A 16 -4.26 -1.67 -19.23
CA LEU A 16 -5.48 -0.86 -19.15
C LEU A 16 -5.20 0.47 -18.43
N HIS A 17 -5.82 1.55 -18.89
CA HIS A 17 -5.64 2.86 -18.29
C HIS A 17 -6.10 2.85 -16.81
N PRO A 18 -5.37 3.49 -15.87
CA PRO A 18 -5.71 3.49 -14.45
C PRO A 18 -7.16 3.88 -14.12
N ILE A 19 -7.73 4.80 -14.91
CA ILE A 19 -9.13 5.23 -14.71
C ILE A 19 -10.12 4.08 -14.90
N TRP A 20 -9.95 3.25 -15.92
CA TRP A 20 -10.84 2.13 -16.19
C TRP A 20 -10.67 1.02 -15.16
N ARG A 21 -9.44 0.78 -14.71
CA ARG A 21 -9.18 -0.14 -13.59
C ARG A 21 -9.89 0.30 -12.32
N THR A 22 -9.83 1.60 -12.02
CA THR A 22 -10.52 2.21 -10.88
C THR A 22 -12.04 2.09 -11.03
N LEU A 23 -12.58 2.37 -12.21
CA LEU A 23 -14.02 2.24 -12.49
C LEU A 23 -14.51 0.79 -12.38
N ILE A 24 -13.79 -0.16 -12.98
CA ILE A 24 -14.09 -1.59 -12.86
C ILE A 24 -14.06 -2.03 -11.39
N TYR A 25 -13.07 -1.56 -10.63
CA TYR A 25 -12.99 -1.84 -9.19
C TYR A 25 -14.20 -1.26 -8.45
N LEU A 26 -14.55 0.01 -8.68
CA LEU A 26 -15.68 0.65 -8.01
C LEU A 26 -17.02 -0.02 -8.35
N LEU A 27 -17.25 -0.35 -9.62
CA LEU A 27 -18.47 -1.06 -10.03
C LEU A 27 -18.52 -2.46 -9.44
N GLY A 28 -17.39 -3.18 -9.43
CA GLY A 28 -17.28 -4.49 -8.79
C GLY A 28 -17.53 -4.43 -7.29
N LEU A 29 -16.98 -3.41 -6.61
CA LEU A 29 -17.18 -3.19 -5.18
C LEU A 29 -18.65 -2.88 -4.89
N LEU A 30 -19.27 -1.95 -5.63
CA LEU A 30 -20.68 -1.60 -5.46
C LEU A 30 -21.60 -2.80 -5.70
N ALA A 31 -21.37 -3.56 -6.77
CA ALA A 31 -22.14 -4.77 -7.04
C ALA A 31 -22.00 -5.82 -5.94
N ALA A 32 -20.78 -6.00 -5.40
CA ALA A 32 -20.53 -6.91 -4.30
C ALA A 32 -21.21 -6.46 -2.99
N GLU A 33 -21.15 -5.16 -2.66
CA GLU A 33 -21.82 -4.58 -1.49
C GLU A 33 -23.35 -4.72 -1.61
N VAL A 34 -23.95 -4.38 -2.74
CA VAL A 34 -25.40 -4.52 -2.96
C VAL A 34 -25.84 -5.98 -2.86
N ALA A 35 -25.13 -6.90 -3.51
CA ALA A 35 -25.44 -8.32 -3.43
C ALA A 35 -25.33 -8.86 -2.00
N LEU A 36 -24.33 -8.38 -1.25
CA LEU A 36 -24.14 -8.75 0.14
C LEU A 36 -25.24 -8.21 1.04
N ASP A 37 -25.57 -6.93 0.94
CA ASP A 37 -26.60 -6.31 1.77
C ASP A 37 -27.96 -7.00 1.54
N LEU A 38 -28.28 -7.37 0.29
CA LEU A 38 -29.45 -8.18 -0.05
C LEU A 38 -29.41 -9.58 0.59
N LEU A 39 -28.26 -10.26 0.56
CA LEU A 39 -28.08 -11.57 1.18
C LEU A 39 -28.24 -11.49 2.70
N VAL A 40 -27.62 -10.51 3.35
CA VAL A 40 -27.71 -10.29 4.79
C VAL A 40 -29.15 -9.98 5.19
N ALA A 41 -29.85 -9.12 4.43
CA ALA A 41 -31.26 -8.83 4.66
C ALA A 41 -32.13 -10.10 4.52
N LEU A 42 -31.91 -10.91 3.48
CA LEU A 42 -32.64 -12.16 3.27
C LEU A 42 -32.41 -13.17 4.40
N VAL A 43 -31.14 -13.37 4.78
CA VAL A 43 -30.77 -14.27 5.89
C VAL A 43 -31.40 -13.77 7.18
N TYR A 44 -31.34 -12.47 7.47
CA TYR A 44 -31.89 -11.92 8.69
C TYR A 44 -33.41 -12.08 8.76
N VAL A 45 -34.13 -11.70 7.70
CA VAL A 45 -35.58 -11.91 7.61
C VAL A 45 -35.93 -13.39 7.75
N GLY A 46 -35.17 -14.28 7.10
CA GLY A 46 -35.32 -15.72 7.27
C GLY A 46 -35.15 -16.19 8.71
N THR A 47 -34.15 -15.67 9.43
CA THR A 47 -33.95 -16.00 10.86
C THR A 47 -35.09 -15.51 11.75
N LEU A 48 -35.68 -14.33 11.45
CA LEU A 48 -36.85 -13.85 12.17
C LEU A 48 -38.05 -14.78 11.97
N ILE A 49 -38.32 -15.17 10.72
CA ILE A 49 -39.41 -16.10 10.37
C ILE A 49 -39.23 -17.44 11.09
N LEU A 50 -38.02 -18.00 11.06
CA LEU A 50 -37.70 -19.26 11.74
C LEU A 50 -37.82 -19.17 13.26
N ALA A 51 -37.58 -18.00 13.83
CA ALA A 51 -37.77 -17.71 15.26
C ALA A 51 -39.23 -17.36 15.62
N GLY A 52 -40.17 -17.46 14.67
CA GLY A 52 -41.58 -17.11 14.88
C GLY A 52 -41.85 -15.61 15.03
N ARG A 53 -40.91 -14.75 14.63
CA ARG A 53 -41.04 -13.29 14.66
C ARG A 53 -41.52 -12.75 13.31
N PRO A 54 -42.35 -11.69 13.30
CA PRO A 54 -42.81 -11.09 12.05
C PRO A 54 -41.63 -10.45 11.29
N PRO A 55 -41.56 -10.58 9.94
CA PRO A 55 -40.53 -9.95 9.12
C PRO A 55 -40.40 -8.43 9.33
N MET A 56 -41.49 -7.77 9.72
CA MET A 56 -41.53 -6.33 10.00
C MET A 56 -40.63 -5.92 11.16
N ASP A 57 -40.26 -6.85 12.07
CA ASP A 57 -39.27 -6.57 13.12
C ASP A 57 -37.90 -6.19 12.54
N ALA A 58 -37.60 -6.60 11.30
CA ALA A 58 -36.40 -6.16 10.59
C ALA A 58 -36.37 -4.64 10.36
N LEU A 59 -37.53 -4.00 10.18
CA LEU A 59 -37.62 -2.54 10.09
C LEU A 59 -37.26 -1.88 11.42
N GLY A 60 -37.53 -2.54 12.55
CA GLY A 60 -37.11 -2.07 13.87
C GLY A 60 -35.59 -2.02 14.02
N VAL A 61 -34.87 -2.99 13.45
CA VAL A 61 -33.40 -2.98 13.40
C VAL A 61 -32.87 -1.89 12.48
N LEU A 62 -33.46 -1.72 11.29
CA LEU A 62 -33.08 -0.67 10.34
C LEU A 62 -33.32 0.74 10.90
N THR A 63 -34.44 0.95 11.59
CA THR A 63 -34.81 2.25 12.17
C THR A 63 -34.06 2.55 13.47
N SER A 64 -33.77 1.55 14.30
CA SER A 64 -32.93 1.73 15.50
C SER A 64 -31.44 1.88 15.19
N GLY A 65 -31.00 1.46 14.00
CA GLY A 65 -29.60 1.47 13.60
C GLY A 65 -28.74 0.52 14.45
N ARG A 66 -29.34 -0.47 15.11
CA ARG A 66 -28.68 -1.41 16.03
C ARG A 66 -28.68 -2.81 15.44
N LEU A 67 -27.58 -3.20 14.81
CA LEU A 67 -27.43 -4.53 14.24
C LEU A 67 -27.09 -5.56 15.33
N PRO A 68 -27.82 -6.69 15.41
CA PRO A 68 -27.43 -7.83 16.23
C PRO A 68 -25.98 -8.28 15.95
N TYR A 69 -25.23 -8.65 16.99
CA TYR A 69 -23.82 -9.03 16.88
C TYR A 69 -23.50 -10.06 15.77
N PRO A 70 -24.23 -11.19 15.64
CA PRO A 70 -23.94 -12.17 14.58
C PRO A 70 -24.05 -11.58 13.17
N ILE A 71 -24.95 -10.62 12.99
CA ILE A 71 -25.17 -9.93 11.72
C ILE A 71 -24.02 -8.96 11.47
N LEU A 72 -23.65 -8.14 12.47
CA LEU A 72 -22.53 -7.22 12.36
C LEU A 72 -21.22 -7.96 12.00
N LEU A 73 -20.93 -9.07 12.69
CA LEU A 73 -19.76 -9.90 12.39
C LEU A 73 -19.84 -10.51 10.99
N GLY A 74 -21.00 -11.07 10.62
CA GLY A 74 -21.23 -11.66 9.29
C GLY A 74 -21.04 -10.64 8.16
N THR A 75 -21.61 -9.45 8.31
CA THR A 75 -21.42 -8.32 7.37
C THR A 75 -19.95 -7.93 7.28
N GLY A 76 -19.27 -7.75 8.42
CA GLY A 76 -17.85 -7.39 8.44
C GLY A 76 -16.96 -8.42 7.73
N LEU A 77 -17.15 -9.71 8.01
CA LEU A 77 -16.38 -10.79 7.36
C LEU A 77 -16.64 -10.88 5.86
N THR A 78 -17.89 -10.72 5.43
CA THR A 78 -18.21 -10.82 4.01
C THR A 78 -17.75 -9.59 3.23
N ARG A 79 -17.90 -8.38 3.80
CA ARG A 79 -17.32 -7.14 3.22
C ARG A 79 -15.81 -7.26 3.07
N LEU A 80 -15.13 -7.77 4.09
CA LEU A 80 -13.69 -8.01 4.03
C LEU A 80 -13.33 -9.01 2.92
N THR A 81 -14.07 -10.11 2.84
CA THR A 81 -13.85 -11.14 1.81
C THR A 81 -14.07 -10.58 0.40
N GLY A 82 -15.12 -9.77 0.20
CA GLY A 82 -15.42 -9.10 -1.06
C GLY A 82 -14.34 -8.08 -1.45
N ALA A 83 -14.01 -7.15 -0.54
CA ALA A 83 -12.99 -6.12 -0.77
C ALA A 83 -11.61 -6.72 -1.04
N LEU A 84 -11.19 -7.71 -0.23
CA LEU A 84 -9.91 -8.39 -0.39
C LEU A 84 -9.90 -9.27 -1.65
N GLY A 85 -10.96 -10.03 -1.90
CA GLY A 85 -11.11 -10.86 -3.09
C GLY A 85 -11.01 -10.05 -4.37
N LEU A 86 -11.73 -8.93 -4.44
CA LEU A 86 -11.70 -8.02 -5.58
C LEU A 86 -10.33 -7.34 -5.75
N ALA A 87 -9.72 -6.86 -4.65
CA ALA A 87 -8.38 -6.27 -4.67
C ALA A 87 -7.31 -7.26 -5.12
N LEU A 88 -7.40 -8.53 -4.71
CA LEU A 88 -6.49 -9.59 -5.12
C LEU A 88 -6.71 -10.03 -6.57
N LEU A 89 -7.96 -10.16 -6.99
CA LEU A 89 -8.32 -10.54 -8.36
C LEU A 89 -7.84 -9.48 -9.35
N LEU A 90 -8.20 -8.21 -9.13
CA LEU A 90 -7.75 -7.13 -10.01
C LEU A 90 -6.24 -6.87 -9.85
N GLY A 91 -5.72 -6.90 -8.62
CA GLY A 91 -4.29 -6.77 -8.35
C GLY A 91 -3.44 -7.82 -9.07
N ARG A 92 -3.90 -9.08 -9.12
CA ARG A 92 -3.16 -10.18 -9.77
C ARG A 92 -3.35 -10.21 -11.28
N PHE A 93 -4.58 -10.11 -11.76
CA PHE A 93 -4.88 -10.32 -13.18
C PHE A 93 -4.81 -9.04 -14.00
N LEU A 94 -5.24 -7.90 -13.45
CA LEU A 94 -5.28 -6.63 -14.15
C LEU A 94 -3.99 -5.82 -13.94
N ASP A 95 -3.51 -5.73 -12.71
CA ASP A 95 -2.32 -4.92 -12.37
C ASP A 95 -1.01 -5.71 -12.30
N ARG A 96 -1.08 -7.04 -12.14
CA ARG A 96 0.09 -7.92 -11.93
C ARG A 96 1.01 -7.46 -10.78
N GLU A 97 0.42 -6.89 -9.73
CA GLU A 97 1.14 -6.38 -8.55
C GLU A 97 1.10 -7.37 -7.38
N PRO A 98 2.18 -7.47 -6.58
CA PRO A 98 2.18 -8.26 -5.35
C PRO A 98 1.38 -7.59 -4.22
N MET A 99 1.00 -8.37 -3.20
CA MET A 99 0.18 -7.89 -2.08
C MET A 99 0.91 -6.87 -1.20
N GLU A 100 2.22 -6.99 -1.09
CA GLU A 100 3.08 -6.09 -0.34
C GLU A 100 2.98 -4.66 -0.88
N MET A 101 2.80 -4.52 -2.19
CA MET A 101 2.58 -3.23 -2.85
C MET A 101 1.18 -2.64 -2.55
N MET A 102 0.24 -3.43 -2.00
CA MET A 102 -1.06 -2.93 -1.49
C MET A 102 -0.96 -2.41 -0.05
N GLY A 103 0.23 -2.46 0.58
CA GLY A 103 0.45 -1.99 1.94
C GLY A 103 0.29 -3.05 3.03
N PHE A 104 0.05 -4.31 2.66
CA PHE A 104 0.05 -5.46 3.58
C PHE A 104 1.48 -5.86 3.96
N CYS A 105 2.10 -5.08 4.85
CA CYS A 105 3.43 -5.38 5.38
C CYS A 105 3.32 -6.15 6.70
N ARG A 106 3.48 -7.48 6.66
CA ARG A 106 3.34 -8.34 7.86
C ARG A 106 4.29 -7.95 9.00
N ALA A 107 5.54 -7.62 8.67
CA ALA A 107 6.54 -7.20 9.66
C ALA A 107 6.16 -5.90 10.41
N ARG A 108 5.27 -5.09 9.81
CA ARG A 108 4.82 -3.81 10.38
C ARG A 108 3.43 -3.88 10.99
N ALA A 109 2.72 -5.00 10.85
CA ALA A 109 1.34 -5.14 11.31
C ALA A 109 1.18 -4.80 12.80
N GLY A 110 2.00 -5.39 13.67
CA GLY A 110 1.94 -5.12 15.10
C GLY A 110 2.28 -3.67 15.45
N ARG A 111 3.44 -3.17 15.03
CA ARG A 111 3.93 -1.83 15.40
C ARG A 111 3.08 -0.70 14.82
N ASP A 112 2.82 -0.73 13.52
CA ASP A 112 2.06 0.34 12.86
C ASP A 112 0.58 0.24 13.19
N GLY A 113 0.03 -0.98 13.31
CA GLY A 113 -1.33 -1.21 13.82
C GLY A 113 -1.52 -0.68 15.24
N MET A 114 -0.60 -0.98 16.16
CA MET A 114 -0.67 -0.46 17.53
C MET A 114 -0.52 1.07 17.58
N THR A 115 0.34 1.65 16.74
CA THR A 115 0.41 3.12 16.62
C THR A 115 -0.94 3.68 16.18
N GLY A 116 -1.56 3.06 15.17
CA GLY A 116 -2.91 3.43 14.73
C GLY A 116 -3.91 3.34 15.88
N ILE A 117 -3.93 2.23 16.62
CA ILE A 117 -4.83 2.04 17.76
C ILE A 117 -4.68 3.15 18.80
N VAL A 118 -3.44 3.46 19.20
CA VAL A 118 -3.17 4.53 20.17
C VAL A 118 -3.67 5.88 19.66
N LEU A 119 -3.46 6.19 18.38
CA LEU A 119 -3.96 7.43 17.77
C LEU A 119 -5.49 7.47 17.74
N GLY A 120 -6.14 6.37 17.33
CA GLY A 120 -7.60 6.28 17.26
C GLY A 120 -8.26 6.42 18.62
N LEU A 121 -7.82 5.61 19.60
CA LEU A 121 -8.30 5.70 20.98
C LEU A 121 -8.04 7.10 21.54
N GLY A 122 -6.82 7.62 21.43
CA GLY A 122 -6.45 8.92 21.97
C GLY A 122 -7.29 10.06 21.39
N THR A 123 -7.54 10.04 20.08
CA THR A 123 -8.33 11.08 19.40
C THR A 123 -9.80 11.06 19.88
N MET A 124 -10.40 9.87 19.94
CA MET A 124 -11.81 9.73 20.33
C MET A 124 -12.02 9.95 21.84
N LEU A 125 -11.07 9.52 22.68
CA LEU A 125 -11.09 9.78 24.12
C LEU A 125 -10.90 11.27 24.43
N ALA A 126 -10.05 11.98 23.69
CA ALA A 126 -9.92 13.43 23.82
C ALA A 126 -11.23 14.15 23.46
N LEU A 127 -11.91 13.70 22.40
CA LEU A 127 -13.23 14.21 22.03
C LEU A 127 -14.27 13.94 23.13
N GLY A 128 -14.37 12.68 23.60
CA GLY A 128 -15.29 12.29 24.68
C GLY A 128 -15.02 13.05 25.98
N GLY A 129 -13.75 13.18 26.38
CA GLY A 129 -13.32 13.95 27.54
C GLY A 129 -13.66 15.44 27.44
N THR A 130 -13.56 16.02 26.24
CA THR A 130 -13.98 17.41 26.00
C THR A 130 -15.48 17.58 26.22
N ARG A 131 -16.31 16.62 25.77
CA ARG A 131 -17.76 16.66 26.01
C ARG A 131 -18.10 16.60 27.50
N LEU A 132 -17.40 15.75 28.26
CA LEU A 132 -17.56 15.66 29.71
C LEU A 132 -17.14 16.96 30.39
N ALA A 133 -15.98 17.51 30.03
CA ALA A 133 -15.45 18.75 30.61
C ALA A 133 -16.36 19.97 30.37
N LEU A 134 -17.03 20.01 29.22
CA LEU A 134 -17.98 21.08 28.86
C LEU A 134 -19.40 20.85 29.41
N GLY A 135 -19.63 19.76 30.15
CA GLY A 135 -20.96 19.41 30.68
C GLY A 135 -21.98 19.03 29.59
N TRP A 136 -21.51 18.66 28.39
CA TRP A 136 -22.37 18.24 27.28
C TRP A 136 -22.74 16.76 27.34
N ALA A 137 -22.05 16.00 28.19
CA ALA A 137 -22.33 14.60 28.48
C ALA A 137 -22.00 14.31 29.95
N THR A 138 -22.60 13.25 30.47
CA THR A 138 -22.29 12.63 31.76
C THR A 138 -21.61 11.29 31.53
N ALA A 139 -20.74 10.88 32.46
CA ALA A 139 -20.05 9.59 32.40
C ALA A 139 -20.92 8.48 33.03
N ASP A 140 -22.19 8.41 32.63
CA ASP A 140 -23.13 7.43 33.15
C ASP A 140 -22.79 6.02 32.62
N ARG A 141 -23.06 5.01 33.44
CA ARG A 141 -22.87 3.62 33.08
C ARG A 141 -23.85 3.24 31.96
N GLY A 142 -23.32 2.76 30.85
CA GLY A 142 -24.11 2.24 29.73
C GLY A 142 -24.56 0.80 29.93
N LEU A 143 -25.28 0.29 28.94
CA LEU A 143 -25.77 -1.10 28.92
C LEU A 143 -24.71 -2.10 28.45
N GLY A 144 -23.60 -1.61 27.89
CA GLY A 144 -22.48 -2.43 27.48
C GLY A 144 -21.77 -3.10 28.65
N THR A 145 -21.15 -4.23 28.36
CA THR A 145 -20.35 -5.04 29.28
C THR A 145 -18.94 -5.24 28.70
N LEU A 146 -18.00 -5.70 29.53
CA LEU A 146 -16.66 -6.00 29.02
C LEU A 146 -16.69 -7.12 27.97
N SER A 147 -17.61 -8.09 28.11
CA SER A 147 -17.83 -9.12 27.10
C SER A 147 -18.42 -8.57 25.81
N SER A 148 -19.42 -7.67 25.87
CA SER A 148 -19.95 -7.04 24.64
C SER A 148 -18.90 -6.17 23.95
N LEU A 149 -18.07 -5.44 24.70
CA LEU A 149 -16.94 -4.68 24.15
C LEU A 149 -15.97 -5.59 23.37
N LEU A 150 -15.63 -6.76 23.91
CA LEU A 150 -14.75 -7.72 23.25
C LEU A 150 -15.40 -8.32 21.99
N LEU A 151 -16.69 -8.61 22.03
CA LEU A 151 -17.44 -9.07 20.86
C LEU A 151 -17.47 -7.98 19.79
N ASP A 152 -17.81 -6.74 20.14
CA ASP A 152 -17.83 -5.62 19.21
C ASP A 152 -16.45 -5.37 18.59
N ALA A 153 -15.36 -5.52 19.35
CA ALA A 153 -14.00 -5.45 18.82
C ALA A 153 -13.75 -6.52 17.74
N VAL A 154 -14.22 -7.75 17.94
CA VAL A 154 -14.11 -8.84 16.96
C VAL A 154 -14.94 -8.56 15.71
N ALA A 155 -16.11 -7.94 15.85
CA ALA A 155 -16.99 -7.62 14.71
C ALA A 155 -16.56 -6.36 13.94
N LEU A 156 -16.09 -5.32 14.63
CA LEU A 156 -15.68 -4.05 14.02
C LEU A 156 -14.34 -4.15 13.28
N PHE A 157 -13.44 -5.03 13.72
CA PHE A 157 -12.13 -5.18 13.07
C PHE A 157 -12.22 -5.56 11.59
N PRO A 158 -12.95 -6.63 11.18
CA PRO A 158 -13.07 -6.97 9.76
C PRO A 158 -13.81 -5.89 8.96
N LEU A 159 -14.76 -5.17 9.57
CA LEU A 159 -15.45 -4.05 8.92
C LEU A 159 -14.49 -2.90 8.59
N ALA A 160 -13.74 -2.41 9.60
CA ALA A 160 -12.75 -1.36 9.40
C ALA A 160 -11.65 -1.82 8.41
N LEU A 161 -11.20 -3.07 8.50
CA LEU A 161 -10.24 -3.62 7.56
C LEU A 161 -10.79 -3.68 6.14
N ALA A 162 -12.05 -4.05 5.94
CA ALA A 162 -12.68 -4.10 4.62
C ALA A 162 -12.66 -2.73 3.94
N GLU A 163 -13.06 -1.69 4.67
CA GLU A 163 -13.08 -0.32 4.16
C GLU A 163 -11.67 0.18 3.82
N GLU A 164 -10.69 -0.03 4.70
CA GLU A 164 -9.31 0.38 4.43
C GLU A 164 -8.69 -0.39 3.25
N VAL A 165 -9.01 -1.68 3.08
CA VAL A 165 -8.58 -2.46 1.91
C VAL A 165 -9.19 -1.90 0.62
N ALA A 166 -10.48 -1.56 0.65
CA ALA A 166 -11.18 -1.03 -0.50
C ALA A 166 -10.64 0.34 -0.94
N PHE A 167 -10.64 1.30 -0.01
CA PHE A 167 -10.34 2.69 -0.31
C PHE A 167 -8.84 2.99 -0.30
N ARG A 168 -8.07 2.46 0.66
CA ARG A 168 -6.65 2.79 0.83
C ARG A 168 -5.71 1.71 0.29
N GLY A 169 -6.18 0.48 0.13
CA GLY A 169 -5.39 -0.61 -0.45
C GLY A 169 -5.31 -0.52 -1.97
N TYR A 170 -6.45 -0.70 -2.64
CA TYR A 170 -6.49 -0.73 -4.11
C TYR A 170 -6.67 0.67 -4.73
N LEU A 171 -7.75 1.37 -4.38
CA LEU A 171 -8.15 2.62 -5.05
C LEU A 171 -7.11 3.73 -4.90
N LEU A 172 -6.67 3.99 -3.66
CA LEU A 172 -5.65 5.01 -3.37
C LEU A 172 -4.40 4.77 -4.19
N ARG A 173 -3.96 3.52 -4.27
CA ARG A 173 -2.77 3.13 -5.03
C ARG A 173 -2.94 3.33 -6.52
N ALA A 174 -4.06 2.88 -7.10
CA ALA A 174 -4.31 3.02 -8.53
C ALA A 174 -4.33 4.50 -8.96
N LEU A 175 -4.97 5.36 -8.16
CA LEU A 175 -5.09 6.79 -8.42
C LEU A 175 -3.79 7.55 -8.14
N ALA A 176 -3.13 7.26 -7.01
CA ALA A 176 -1.85 7.88 -6.65
C ALA A 176 -0.73 7.51 -7.63
N GLY A 177 -0.71 6.26 -8.09
CA GLY A 177 0.23 5.81 -9.13
C GLY A 177 -0.01 6.45 -10.49
N TRP A 178 -1.23 6.95 -10.75
CA TRP A 178 -1.57 7.59 -12.02
C TRP A 178 -1.28 9.08 -12.05
N ARG A 179 -1.85 9.85 -11.10
CA ARG A 179 -1.84 11.32 -11.10
C ARG A 179 -1.16 11.91 -9.85
N GLY A 180 -0.47 11.08 -9.08
CA GLY A 180 0.22 11.48 -7.87
C GLY A 180 -0.63 11.40 -6.60
N PRO A 181 0.02 11.49 -5.42
CA PRO A 181 -0.59 11.23 -4.13
C PRO A 181 -1.75 12.19 -3.81
N ILE A 182 -1.71 13.44 -4.29
CA ILE A 182 -2.79 14.42 -4.05
C ILE A 182 -4.12 13.93 -4.62
N VAL A 183 -4.11 13.43 -5.86
CA VAL A 183 -5.32 12.91 -6.51
C VAL A 183 -5.80 11.64 -5.82
N GLY A 184 -4.87 10.73 -5.50
CA GLY A 184 -5.21 9.50 -4.77
C GLY A 184 -5.90 9.79 -3.44
N VAL A 185 -5.29 10.63 -2.60
CA VAL A 185 -5.82 11.01 -1.29
C VAL A 185 -7.17 11.70 -1.44
N THR A 186 -7.28 12.70 -2.31
CA THR A 186 -8.51 13.50 -2.45
C THR A 186 -9.67 12.64 -2.94
N VAL A 187 -9.49 11.94 -4.06
CA VAL A 187 -10.59 11.19 -4.69
C VAL A 187 -11.07 10.04 -3.79
N THR A 188 -10.16 9.28 -3.17
CA THR A 188 -10.57 8.20 -2.28
C THR A 188 -11.25 8.67 -1.01
N SER A 189 -10.87 9.84 -0.50
CA SER A 189 -11.52 10.45 0.66
C SER A 189 -12.93 10.94 0.34
N LEU A 190 -13.13 11.52 -0.84
CA LEU A 190 -14.46 11.92 -1.31
C LEU A 190 -15.36 10.71 -1.59
N LEU A 191 -14.83 9.65 -2.20
CA LEU A 191 -15.57 8.41 -2.42
C LEU A 191 -15.95 7.75 -1.10
N PHE A 192 -15.05 7.74 -0.12
CA PHE A 192 -15.33 7.23 1.23
C PHE A 192 -16.48 7.99 1.90
N ALA A 193 -16.46 9.32 1.82
CA ALA A 193 -17.55 10.16 2.33
C ALA A 193 -18.88 9.97 1.58
N LEU A 194 -18.83 9.77 0.26
CA LEU A 194 -20.01 9.47 -0.54
C LEU A 194 -20.69 8.17 -0.12
N PHE A 195 -19.91 7.12 0.18
CA PHE A 195 -20.47 5.86 0.70
C PHE A 195 -21.18 6.05 2.05
N HIS A 196 -20.68 6.96 2.89
CA HIS A 196 -21.29 7.28 4.18
C HIS A 196 -22.51 8.22 4.06
N ALA A 197 -22.73 8.86 2.90
CA ALA A 197 -23.92 9.67 2.66
C ALA A 197 -25.21 8.84 2.62
N PHE A 198 -25.10 7.51 2.50
CA PHE A 198 -26.22 6.58 2.57
C PHE A 198 -26.49 6.04 3.99
N ASN A 199 -25.68 6.43 4.97
CA ASN A 199 -25.92 6.06 6.37
C ASN A 199 -27.10 6.87 6.96
N PRO A 200 -27.69 6.42 8.08
CA PRO A 200 -28.75 7.16 8.75
C PRO A 200 -28.30 8.54 9.24
N ASN A 201 -29.18 9.53 9.12
CA ASN A 201 -29.01 10.89 9.64
C ASN A 201 -27.75 11.65 9.16
N PRO A 202 -27.37 11.60 7.87
CA PRO A 202 -26.16 12.26 7.40
C PRO A 202 -26.38 13.79 7.40
N SER A 203 -25.49 14.53 8.06
CA SER A 203 -25.43 16.00 7.94
C SER A 203 -24.33 16.40 6.95
N TRP A 204 -24.42 17.59 6.37
CA TRP A 204 -23.35 18.08 5.48
C TRP A 204 -21.99 18.13 6.20
N LEU A 205 -21.98 18.45 7.50
CA LEU A 205 -20.77 18.47 8.32
C LEU A 205 -20.23 17.06 8.60
N ALA A 206 -21.12 16.07 8.76
CA ALA A 206 -20.73 14.67 8.83
C ALA A 206 -19.99 14.24 7.55
N ILE A 207 -20.54 14.52 6.37
CA ILE A 207 -19.89 14.16 5.10
C ILE A 207 -18.53 14.85 4.95
N LEU A 208 -18.42 16.12 5.34
CA LEU A 208 -17.15 16.84 5.34
C LEU A 208 -16.13 16.19 6.28
N ASN A 209 -16.53 15.84 7.50
CA ASN A 209 -15.64 15.21 8.48
C ASN A 209 -15.27 13.77 8.10
N ILE A 210 -16.16 13.01 7.50
CA ILE A 210 -15.84 11.68 6.96
C ILE A 210 -14.84 11.80 5.80
N ALA A 211 -14.97 12.82 4.94
CA ALA A 211 -13.96 13.10 3.93
C ALA A 211 -12.61 13.46 4.59
N LEU A 212 -12.61 14.28 5.64
CA LEU A 212 -11.39 14.64 6.38
C LEU A 212 -10.76 13.42 7.08
N ALA A 213 -11.55 12.54 7.69
CA ALA A 213 -11.09 11.27 8.25
C ALA A 213 -10.47 10.40 7.15
N GLY A 214 -11.11 10.36 5.98
CA GLY A 214 -10.57 9.72 4.79
C GLY A 214 -9.19 10.26 4.37
N VAL A 215 -8.97 11.57 4.50
CA VAL A 215 -7.66 12.21 4.24
C VAL A 215 -6.63 11.76 5.28
N VAL A 216 -6.99 11.76 6.57
CA VAL A 216 -6.13 11.30 7.66
C VAL A 216 -5.69 9.84 7.42
N PHE A 217 -6.63 8.95 7.11
CA PHE A 217 -6.35 7.54 6.84
C PHE A 217 -5.54 7.33 5.56
N ALA A 218 -5.84 8.06 4.48
CA ALA A 218 -5.05 7.98 3.24
C ALA A 218 -3.60 8.47 3.45
N LEU A 219 -3.40 9.57 4.20
CA LEU A 219 -2.07 10.06 4.56
C LEU A 219 -1.32 9.10 5.47
N ALA A 220 -2.01 8.43 6.39
CA ALA A 220 -1.44 7.38 7.22
C ALA A 220 -0.81 6.28 6.36
N VAL A 221 -1.48 5.84 5.30
CA VAL A 221 -0.97 4.83 4.36
C VAL A 221 0.15 5.37 3.47
N GLU A 222 0.00 6.57 2.91
CA GLU A 222 1.00 7.14 2.01
C GLU A 222 2.33 7.44 2.72
N ARG A 223 2.28 7.87 3.98
CA ARG A 223 3.47 8.14 4.80
C ARG A 223 4.13 6.86 5.28
N SER A 224 3.35 5.97 5.91
CA SER A 224 3.90 4.75 6.52
C SER A 224 4.26 3.68 5.49
N GLY A 225 3.65 3.71 4.30
CA GLY A 225 3.77 2.65 3.31
C GLY A 225 3.06 1.36 3.72
N THR A 226 2.15 1.42 4.70
CA THR A 226 1.37 0.26 5.15
C THR A 226 -0.08 0.61 5.45
N LEU A 227 -0.98 -0.36 5.21
CA LEU A 227 -2.39 -0.26 5.58
C LEU A 227 -2.62 -0.30 7.09
N TRP A 228 -1.76 -0.99 7.84
CA TRP A 228 -2.02 -1.32 9.24
C TRP A 228 -2.18 -0.11 10.14
N LEU A 229 -1.49 1.01 9.84
CA LEU A 229 -1.65 2.24 10.62
C LEU A 229 -3.06 2.82 10.47
N ALA A 230 -3.58 2.87 9.24
CA ALA A 230 -4.93 3.36 8.97
C ALA A 230 -5.99 2.41 9.53
N VAL A 231 -5.81 1.09 9.35
CA VAL A 231 -6.70 0.06 9.93
C VAL A 231 -6.77 0.19 11.45
N GLY A 232 -5.61 0.28 12.12
CA GLY A 232 -5.57 0.42 13.57
C GLY A 232 -6.22 1.71 14.06
N TYR A 233 -6.00 2.82 13.35
CA TYR A 233 -6.63 4.12 13.66
C TYR A 233 -8.15 4.01 13.51
N HIS A 234 -8.62 3.65 12.33
CA HIS A 234 -10.04 3.56 12.03
C HIS A 234 -10.77 2.59 12.97
N PHE A 235 -10.22 1.38 13.16
CA PHE A 235 -10.78 0.39 14.09
C PHE A 235 -10.91 0.95 15.51
N ALA A 236 -9.85 1.57 16.03
CA ALA A 236 -9.85 2.11 17.38
C ALA A 236 -10.76 3.33 17.55
N TRP A 237 -10.91 4.16 16.51
CA TRP A 237 -11.89 5.24 16.48
C TRP A 237 -13.31 4.69 16.68
N ASN A 238 -13.70 3.69 15.89
CA ASN A 238 -15.04 3.08 15.98
C ASN A 238 -15.24 2.38 17.34
N LEU A 239 -14.24 1.62 17.80
CA LEU A 239 -14.27 0.92 19.08
C LEU A 239 -14.42 1.89 20.27
N ALA A 240 -13.70 3.01 20.24
CA ALA A 240 -13.83 4.03 21.27
C ALA A 240 -15.18 4.76 21.19
N GLN A 241 -15.67 5.08 19.99
CA GLN A 241 -16.87 5.88 19.81
C GLN A 241 -18.14 5.13 20.26
N GLY A 242 -18.36 3.93 19.74
CA GLY A 242 -19.56 3.15 20.03
C GLY A 242 -19.42 2.26 21.27
N PRO A 243 -18.68 1.14 21.17
CA PRO A 243 -18.56 0.15 22.26
C PRO A 243 -18.02 0.70 23.59
N LEU A 244 -17.11 1.67 23.57
CA LEU A 244 -16.56 2.24 24.80
C LEU A 244 -17.41 3.41 25.33
N LEU A 245 -17.64 4.44 24.51
CA LEU A 245 -18.27 5.69 24.93
C LEU A 245 -19.79 5.74 24.75
N GLY A 246 -20.39 4.79 24.02
CA GLY A 246 -21.84 4.72 23.77
C GLY A 246 -22.38 5.84 22.91
N MET A 247 -21.57 6.39 22.01
CA MET A 247 -22.00 7.38 21.02
C MET A 247 -22.36 6.69 19.69
N PRO A 248 -23.26 7.26 18.87
CA PRO A 248 -23.54 6.70 17.55
C PRO A 248 -22.29 6.65 16.68
N VAL A 249 -22.09 5.58 15.91
CA VAL A 249 -20.99 5.38 14.95
C VAL A 249 -21.53 5.59 13.54
N SER A 250 -21.23 6.74 12.94
CA SER A 250 -21.71 7.11 11.60
C SER A 250 -23.22 6.90 11.40
N GLY A 251 -24.01 7.32 12.39
CA GLY A 251 -25.47 7.19 12.42
C GLY A 251 -26.01 5.89 13.01
N MET A 252 -25.17 4.89 13.30
CA MET A 252 -25.58 3.64 13.94
C MET A 252 -25.50 3.74 15.46
N GLY A 253 -26.58 3.35 16.16
CA GLY A 253 -26.62 3.39 17.62
C GLY A 253 -25.81 2.27 18.26
N TRP A 254 -25.22 2.53 19.44
CA TRP A 254 -24.43 1.55 20.17
C TRP A 254 -24.75 1.51 21.66
N GLU A 255 -24.69 0.33 22.27
CA GLU A 255 -24.77 0.13 23.72
C GLU A 255 -23.36 -0.03 24.29
N GLY A 256 -22.72 1.11 24.60
CA GLY A 256 -21.36 1.14 25.10
C GLY A 256 -21.23 0.92 26.61
N LEU A 257 -19.99 0.80 27.09
CA LEU A 257 -19.68 0.76 28.53
C LEU A 257 -20.13 2.03 29.26
N LEU A 258 -19.97 3.18 28.60
CA LEU A 258 -20.55 4.45 29.00
C LEU A 258 -21.72 4.82 28.09
N ALA A 259 -22.55 5.76 28.54
CA ALA A 259 -23.69 6.28 27.78
C ALA A 259 -23.55 7.78 27.55
N LEU A 260 -22.48 8.23 26.88
CA LEU A 260 -22.29 9.67 26.59
C LEU A 260 -23.37 10.24 25.65
N GLY A 261 -23.99 9.38 24.83
CA GLY A 261 -25.13 9.71 23.99
C GLY A 261 -24.87 10.85 22.99
N THR A 262 -25.92 11.59 22.64
CA THR A 262 -25.90 12.66 21.63
C THR A 262 -26.06 14.06 22.22
N GLY A 263 -25.93 14.20 23.55
CA GLY A 263 -26.11 15.45 24.29
C GLY A 263 -25.19 16.60 23.84
N GLY A 264 -25.55 17.82 24.25
CA GLY A 264 -24.86 19.06 23.88
C GLY A 264 -25.31 19.68 22.55
N PRO A 265 -24.72 20.82 22.15
CA PRO A 265 -25.11 21.52 20.93
C PRO A 265 -24.79 20.70 19.68
N ALA A 266 -25.80 20.39 18.87
CA ALA A 266 -25.66 19.47 17.73
C ALA A 266 -24.58 19.88 16.72
N LEU A 267 -24.34 21.19 16.52
CA LEU A 267 -23.26 21.67 15.66
C LEU A 267 -21.87 21.23 16.14
N TRP A 268 -21.67 21.12 17.46
CA TRP A 268 -20.39 20.71 18.05
C TRP A 268 -20.30 19.20 18.25
N THR A 269 -21.42 18.56 18.59
CA THR A 269 -21.47 17.16 19.03
C THR A 269 -21.97 16.18 17.97
N GLY A 270 -22.49 16.69 16.85
CA GLY A 270 -22.90 15.94 15.67
C GLY A 270 -24.25 15.24 15.75
N GLY A 271 -24.97 15.37 16.87
CA GLY A 271 -26.35 14.91 17.01
C GLY A 271 -26.52 13.40 16.71
N ALA A 272 -27.57 13.05 15.97
CA ALA A 272 -27.95 11.67 15.68
C ALA A 272 -26.92 10.90 14.83
N PHE A 273 -26.09 11.59 14.04
CA PHE A 273 -25.00 10.94 13.30
C PHE A 273 -23.86 10.47 14.23
N GLY A 274 -23.74 11.09 15.41
CA GLY A 274 -22.62 10.90 16.33
C GLY A 274 -21.57 12.01 16.19
N PRO A 275 -20.45 11.93 16.96
CA PRO A 275 -19.45 13.00 17.05
C PRO A 275 -18.86 13.41 15.71
N GLU A 276 -18.81 12.48 14.74
CA GLU A 276 -18.36 12.72 13.36
C GLU A 276 -19.17 13.82 12.66
N GLY A 277 -20.42 14.05 13.04
CA GLY A 277 -21.26 15.12 12.50
C GLY A 277 -20.97 16.51 13.07
N GLY A 278 -20.05 16.66 14.02
CA GLY A 278 -19.84 17.90 14.77
C GLY A 278 -18.48 18.57 14.58
N LEU A 279 -18.37 19.84 14.95
CA LEU A 279 -17.13 20.62 14.89
C LEU A 279 -16.02 20.06 15.78
N LEU A 280 -16.36 19.36 16.88
CA LEU A 280 -15.35 18.68 17.70
C LEU A 280 -14.59 17.62 16.88
N ALA A 281 -15.28 16.85 16.04
CA ALA A 281 -14.62 15.91 15.14
C ALA A 281 -13.69 16.62 14.16
N THR A 282 -14.12 17.74 13.58
CA THR A 282 -13.27 18.56 12.69
C THR A 282 -11.98 18.97 13.39
N VAL A 283 -12.07 19.49 14.61
CA VAL A 283 -10.90 19.93 15.38
C VAL A 283 -9.95 18.77 15.65
N VAL A 284 -10.44 17.65 16.19
CA VAL A 284 -9.55 16.52 16.54
C VAL A 284 -8.95 15.84 15.30
N LEU A 285 -9.66 15.82 14.16
CA LEU A 285 -9.12 15.35 12.89
C LEU A 285 -8.05 16.29 12.32
N LEU A 286 -8.20 17.61 12.46
CA LEU A 286 -7.16 18.55 12.06
C LEU A 286 -5.92 18.43 12.97
N LEU A 287 -6.12 18.24 14.27
CA LEU A 287 -5.05 18.02 15.24
C LEU A 287 -4.36 16.66 15.05
N SER A 288 -5.04 15.66 14.49
CA SER A 288 -4.40 14.38 14.20
C SER A 288 -3.39 14.46 13.07
N LEU A 289 -3.51 15.41 12.14
CA LEU A 289 -2.56 15.58 11.02
C LEU A 289 -1.11 15.86 11.46
N PRO A 290 -0.80 16.84 12.33
CA PRO A 290 0.55 17.05 12.83
C PRO A 290 1.05 15.90 13.72
N VAL A 291 0.18 15.26 14.50
CA VAL A 291 0.55 14.09 15.33
C VAL A 291 0.89 12.89 14.43
N LEU A 292 0.08 12.64 13.41
CA LEU A 292 0.37 11.65 12.37
C LEU A 292 1.69 11.98 11.68
N TRP A 293 1.93 13.26 11.34
CA TRP A 293 3.21 13.68 10.78
C TRP A 293 4.38 13.33 11.69
N ALA A 294 4.31 13.69 12.98
CA ALA A 294 5.36 13.39 13.94
C ALA A 294 5.61 11.88 14.10
N THR A 295 4.55 11.09 14.24
CA THR A 295 4.62 9.62 14.43
C THR A 295 5.08 8.88 13.17
N THR A 296 4.88 9.47 11.99
CA THR A 296 5.31 8.95 10.67
C THR A 296 6.58 9.60 10.13
N ARG A 297 7.33 10.38 10.94
CA ARG A 297 8.72 10.76 10.61
C ARG A 297 9.64 9.54 10.47
N ARG A 298 9.23 8.40 11.02
CA ARG A 298 9.88 7.10 10.84
C ARG A 298 9.80 6.62 9.40
N ARG A 299 10.81 5.84 8.98
CA ARG A 299 10.92 5.30 7.62
C ARG A 299 9.64 4.57 7.18
N ALA A 300 9.22 4.85 5.95
CA ALA A 300 8.18 4.09 5.25
C ALA A 300 8.64 2.65 4.97
N THR A 301 7.72 1.76 4.63
CA THR A 301 8.10 0.42 4.15
C THR A 301 8.84 0.49 2.81
N VAL A 302 9.77 -0.44 2.58
CA VAL A 302 10.47 -0.60 1.29
C VAL A 302 9.49 -0.69 0.11
N ALA A 303 8.40 -1.45 0.27
CA ALA A 303 7.34 -1.53 -0.74
C ALA A 303 6.67 -0.17 -1.00
N GLY A 304 6.43 0.62 0.04
CA GLY A 304 5.88 1.97 -0.08
C GLY A 304 6.82 2.93 -0.82
N VAL A 305 8.12 2.87 -0.53
CA VAL A 305 9.15 3.66 -1.23
C VAL A 305 9.22 3.28 -2.70
N CYS A 306 9.36 1.98 -2.99
CA CYS A 306 9.37 1.42 -4.34
C CYS A 306 8.18 1.91 -5.17
N ARG A 307 6.97 1.83 -4.60
CA ARG A 307 5.73 2.29 -5.22
C ARG A 307 5.80 3.77 -5.62
N ARG A 308 6.21 4.65 -4.70
CA ARG A 308 6.29 6.09 -4.97
C ARG A 308 7.35 6.43 -6.01
N GLN A 309 8.54 5.83 -5.90
CA GLN A 309 9.60 6.01 -6.89
C GLN A 309 9.15 5.54 -8.27
N ARG A 310 8.43 4.43 -8.35
CA ARG A 310 7.87 3.94 -9.61
C ARG A 310 6.84 4.87 -10.22
N ALA A 311 5.90 5.37 -9.43
CA ALA A 311 4.93 6.34 -9.93
C ALA A 311 5.62 7.60 -10.49
N ALA A 312 6.65 8.10 -9.80
CA ALA A 312 7.44 9.25 -10.26
C ALA A 312 8.21 8.94 -11.56
N ALA A 313 8.81 7.76 -11.67
CA ALA A 313 9.50 7.32 -12.87
C ALA A 313 8.54 7.16 -14.05
N GLU A 314 7.39 6.50 -13.86
CA GLU A 314 6.41 6.27 -14.92
C GLU A 314 5.69 7.56 -15.37
N ALA A 315 5.60 8.55 -14.48
CA ALA A 315 5.12 9.89 -14.83
C ALA A 315 6.10 10.61 -15.77
N ARG A 316 7.40 10.38 -15.64
CA ARG A 316 8.46 11.03 -16.43
C ARG A 316 8.82 10.28 -17.71
N PHE A 317 8.95 8.96 -17.64
CA PHE A 317 9.47 8.11 -18.72
C PHE A 317 8.39 7.22 -19.38
N GLY A 318 7.15 7.29 -18.90
CA GLY A 318 6.08 6.41 -19.36
C GLY A 318 6.07 5.05 -18.65
N PRO A 319 5.12 4.16 -18.98
CA PRO A 319 4.95 2.87 -18.29
C PRO A 319 6.22 2.01 -18.39
N LEU A 320 6.69 1.53 -17.24
CA LEU A 320 7.89 0.70 -17.17
C LEU A 320 7.53 -0.78 -17.07
N PRO A 321 8.32 -1.68 -17.69
CA PRO A 321 8.14 -3.10 -17.48
C PRO A 321 8.49 -3.46 -16.03
N HIS A 322 7.72 -4.40 -15.49
CA HIS A 322 7.82 -4.82 -14.10
C HIS A 322 7.62 -6.33 -13.99
N LEU A 323 8.55 -7.00 -13.31
CA LEU A 323 8.47 -8.42 -12.99
C LEU A 323 8.59 -8.63 -11.48
N HIS A 324 7.79 -9.55 -10.96
CA HIS A 324 7.78 -9.93 -9.55
C HIS A 324 8.18 -11.40 -9.38
N TYR A 325 9.17 -11.66 -8.52
CA TYR A 325 9.67 -12.98 -8.21
C TYR A 325 9.41 -13.38 -6.76
N ARG A 326 9.12 -14.66 -6.54
CA ARG A 326 9.08 -15.26 -5.20
C ARG A 326 10.24 -16.22 -5.10
N LEU A 327 11.15 -15.96 -4.17
CA LEU A 327 12.39 -16.72 -4.05
C LEU A 327 12.47 -17.31 -2.65
N ASP A 328 12.62 -18.64 -2.57
CA ASP A 328 13.07 -19.30 -1.35
C ASP A 328 14.61 -19.24 -1.36
N VAL A 329 15.19 -18.62 -0.34
CA VAL A 329 16.63 -18.33 -0.28
C VAL A 329 17.24 -18.87 1.02
N GLU A 330 18.54 -19.12 1.00
CA GLU A 330 19.29 -19.54 2.17
C GLU A 330 19.28 -18.49 3.28
N ARG A 331 19.46 -18.96 4.52
CA ARG A 331 19.41 -18.12 5.73
C ARG A 331 20.38 -16.94 5.67
N ARG A 332 21.63 -17.20 5.28
CA ARG A 332 22.68 -16.17 5.25
C ARG A 332 22.29 -14.98 4.38
N PHE A 333 21.90 -15.23 3.12
CA PHE A 333 21.50 -14.19 2.18
C PHE A 333 20.22 -13.46 2.62
N PHE A 334 19.24 -14.21 3.14
CA PHE A 334 18.03 -13.60 3.71
C PHE A 334 18.37 -12.61 4.84
N ASP A 335 19.19 -13.04 5.79
CA ASP A 335 19.57 -12.24 6.95
C ASP A 335 20.41 -11.02 6.56
N ASP A 336 21.26 -11.13 5.53
CA ASP A 336 22.04 -10.02 4.99
C ASP A 336 21.16 -8.92 4.39
N ILE A 337 20.16 -9.28 3.58
CA ILE A 337 19.20 -8.29 3.04
C ILE A 337 18.32 -7.74 4.16
N ALA A 338 17.80 -8.61 5.04
CA ALA A 338 16.95 -8.20 6.15
C ALA A 338 17.65 -7.17 7.05
N ARG A 339 18.89 -7.45 7.48
CA ARG A 339 19.69 -6.53 8.30
C ARG A 339 19.90 -5.19 7.62
N SER A 340 20.24 -5.20 6.33
CA SER A 340 20.50 -3.98 5.56
C SER A 340 19.25 -3.11 5.42
N VAL A 341 18.07 -3.73 5.24
CA VAL A 341 16.78 -3.02 5.21
C VAL A 341 16.39 -2.52 6.61
N GLU A 342 16.58 -3.31 7.66
CA GLU A 342 16.20 -2.97 9.04
C GLU A 342 17.06 -1.83 9.61
N ARG A 343 18.38 -1.85 9.37
CA ARG A 343 19.29 -0.74 9.67
C ARG A 343 19.03 0.48 8.76
N GLY A 344 18.34 0.23 7.64
CA GLY A 344 18.03 1.17 6.58
C GLY A 344 19.28 1.79 5.97
N ASP A 345 20.26 0.92 5.74
CA ASP A 345 21.43 1.21 4.91
C ASP A 345 20.98 1.41 3.46
N ARG A 346 19.89 0.74 3.04
CA ARG A 346 19.27 0.91 1.73
C ARG A 346 17.76 0.67 1.74
N GLU A 347 17.07 1.33 0.82
CA GLU A 347 15.64 1.13 0.54
C GLU A 347 15.41 0.18 -0.63
N GLY A 348 16.44 -0.17 -1.38
CA GLY A 348 16.42 -1.07 -2.53
C GLY A 348 17.80 -1.06 -3.19
N GLU A 349 17.88 -1.51 -4.45
CA GLU A 349 19.11 -1.35 -5.23
C GLU A 349 18.84 -0.85 -6.66
N VAL A 350 19.88 -0.28 -7.25
CA VAL A 350 20.00 -0.03 -8.69
C VAL A 350 20.92 -1.08 -9.30
N VAL A 351 20.53 -1.64 -10.44
CA VAL A 351 21.36 -2.50 -11.30
C VAL A 351 21.66 -1.71 -12.55
N LEU A 352 22.94 -1.59 -12.85
CA LEU A 352 23.46 -0.62 -13.81
C LEU A 352 23.78 -1.32 -15.13
N LEU A 353 23.14 -0.88 -16.20
CA LEU A 353 23.44 -1.27 -17.57
C LEU A 353 24.25 -0.14 -18.19
N LEU A 354 25.57 -0.22 -18.04
CA LEU A 354 26.50 0.80 -18.52
C LEU A 354 26.91 0.46 -19.94
N ARG A 355 26.37 1.22 -20.89
CA ARG A 355 26.62 1.03 -22.32
C ARG A 355 27.80 1.90 -22.75
N HIS A 356 28.74 1.30 -23.46
CA HIS A 356 29.80 2.02 -24.15
C HIS A 356 29.36 2.41 -25.57
N GLY A 357 30.07 3.37 -26.18
CA GLY A 357 29.80 3.82 -27.54
C GLY A 357 29.85 2.74 -28.63
N ASP A 358 30.45 1.57 -28.35
CA ASP A 358 30.44 0.40 -29.24
C ASP A 358 29.23 -0.53 -29.03
N GLY A 359 28.30 -0.15 -28.16
CA GLY A 359 27.07 -0.87 -27.82
C GLY A 359 27.25 -1.98 -26.77
N ARG A 360 28.47 -2.24 -26.28
CA ARG A 360 28.72 -3.27 -25.26
C ARG A 360 28.35 -2.79 -23.86
N LEU A 361 28.02 -3.74 -23.00
CA LEU A 361 27.66 -3.53 -21.60
C LEU A 361 28.82 -3.88 -20.67
N LEU A 362 29.05 -3.04 -19.67
CA LEU A 362 30.05 -3.28 -18.65
C LEU A 362 29.56 -4.24 -17.57
N LEU A 363 30.35 -5.26 -17.28
CA LEU A 363 30.22 -6.16 -16.13
C LEU A 363 31.40 -5.97 -15.18
N HIS A 364 31.18 -6.25 -13.91
CA HIS A 364 32.23 -6.28 -12.90
C HIS A 364 32.31 -7.64 -12.18
N THR A 365 33.41 -7.86 -11.45
CA THR A 365 33.55 -8.93 -10.45
C THR A 365 34.22 -8.36 -9.20
N LYS A 366 33.92 -8.91 -8.03
CA LYS A 366 34.55 -8.52 -6.76
C LYS A 366 35.46 -9.65 -6.25
N SER A 367 36.52 -9.30 -5.52
CA SER A 367 37.58 -10.24 -5.11
C SER A 367 37.10 -11.40 -4.22
N PHE A 368 35.97 -11.23 -3.55
CA PHE A 368 35.36 -12.22 -2.66
C PHE A 368 34.28 -13.07 -3.36
N TYR A 369 33.99 -12.82 -4.63
CA TYR A 369 33.08 -13.66 -5.41
C TYR A 369 33.75 -14.97 -5.80
N PRO A 370 32.96 -16.02 -6.13
CA PRO A 370 33.50 -17.20 -6.80
C PRO A 370 34.27 -16.83 -8.07
N THR A 371 35.31 -17.59 -8.39
CA THR A 371 36.19 -17.33 -9.54
C THR A 371 35.38 -17.14 -10.83
N ASN A 372 35.66 -16.05 -11.56
CA ASN A 372 34.99 -15.67 -12.81
C ASN A 372 33.48 -15.36 -12.72
N ALA A 373 32.94 -15.07 -11.53
CA ALA A 373 31.56 -14.64 -11.36
C ALA A 373 31.37 -13.14 -11.74
N TYR A 374 31.30 -12.85 -13.04
CA TYR A 374 30.98 -11.52 -13.55
C TYR A 374 29.46 -11.25 -13.52
N ARG A 375 29.09 -9.99 -13.28
CA ARG A 375 27.69 -9.53 -13.26
C ARG A 375 27.56 -8.06 -13.62
N LEU A 376 26.35 -7.62 -13.94
CA LEU A 376 25.98 -6.20 -14.01
C LEU A 376 26.30 -5.52 -12.66
N PRO A 377 26.93 -4.32 -12.68
CA PRO A 377 27.17 -3.52 -11.49
C PRO A 377 25.88 -3.18 -10.75
N SER A 378 25.95 -2.97 -9.44
CA SER A 378 24.75 -2.63 -8.67
C SER A 378 25.06 -1.99 -7.33
N GLY A 379 24.19 -1.10 -6.92
CA GLY A 379 24.38 -0.26 -5.75
C GLY A 379 23.14 -0.06 -4.89
N GLY A 380 23.32 0.34 -3.64
CA GLY A 380 22.21 0.56 -2.70
C GLY A 380 21.52 1.90 -2.92
N ILE A 381 20.18 1.94 -2.89
CA ILE A 381 19.45 3.22 -2.89
C ILE A 381 19.40 3.73 -1.44
N ARG A 382 20.02 4.87 -1.15
CA ARG A 382 20.02 5.48 0.20
C ARG A 382 18.62 6.01 0.55
N HIS A 383 18.38 6.24 1.83
CA HIS A 383 17.08 6.70 2.32
C HIS A 383 16.66 8.04 1.69
N GLY A 384 15.51 8.06 1.01
CA GLY A 384 15.00 9.25 0.35
C GLY A 384 15.74 9.63 -0.94
N GLU A 385 16.73 8.84 -1.37
CA GLU A 385 17.51 9.07 -2.57
C GLU A 385 16.67 8.69 -3.82
N PRO A 386 16.56 9.58 -4.83
CA PRO A 386 15.93 9.23 -6.10
C PRO A 386 16.71 8.13 -6.85
N VAL A 387 16.01 7.24 -7.54
CA VAL A 387 16.61 6.10 -8.30
C VAL A 387 17.75 6.52 -9.22
N LEU A 388 17.54 7.57 -10.03
CA LEU A 388 18.57 8.03 -10.96
C LEU A 388 19.74 8.74 -10.27
N ALA A 389 19.53 9.31 -9.08
CA ALA A 389 20.61 9.88 -8.28
C ALA A 389 21.48 8.75 -7.71
N ALA A 390 20.86 7.70 -7.17
CA ALA A 390 21.55 6.49 -6.73
C ALA A 390 22.36 5.86 -7.87
N ALA A 391 21.78 5.75 -9.07
CA ALA A 391 22.48 5.20 -10.23
C ALA A 391 23.73 6.01 -10.60
N ARG A 392 23.64 7.35 -10.66
CA ARG A 392 24.78 8.21 -10.98
C ARG A 392 25.90 8.07 -9.95
N ARG A 393 25.54 8.10 -8.66
CA ARG A 393 26.48 7.96 -7.56
C ARG A 393 27.20 6.61 -7.58
N GLU A 394 26.46 5.52 -7.75
CA GLU A 394 27.02 4.17 -7.72
C GLU A 394 27.90 3.90 -8.96
N VAL A 395 27.62 4.53 -10.11
CA VAL A 395 28.54 4.50 -11.26
C VAL A 395 29.83 5.22 -10.93
N GLU A 396 29.76 6.43 -10.40
CA GLU A 396 30.95 7.21 -10.01
C GLU A 396 31.79 6.46 -8.96
N GLU A 397 31.16 5.93 -7.89
CA GLU A 397 31.83 5.19 -6.81
C GLU A 397 32.44 3.85 -7.32
N GLU A 398 31.73 3.06 -8.14
CA GLU A 398 32.22 1.74 -8.58
C GLU A 398 33.16 1.80 -9.80
N THR A 399 33.04 2.80 -10.68
CA THR A 399 33.77 2.84 -11.96
C THR A 399 34.52 4.14 -12.26
N GLY A 400 34.32 5.20 -11.47
CA GLY A 400 34.92 6.52 -11.72
C GLY A 400 34.37 7.22 -12.97
N LEU A 401 33.34 6.68 -13.62
CA LEU A 401 32.78 7.21 -14.86
C LEU A 401 31.57 8.10 -14.61
N ALA A 402 31.29 9.01 -15.55
CA ALA A 402 30.07 9.81 -15.55
C ALA A 402 28.95 9.09 -16.31
N LEU A 403 27.74 9.04 -15.74
CA LEU A 403 26.57 8.41 -16.36
C LEU A 403 25.77 9.40 -17.22
N GLY A 404 25.89 9.28 -18.54
CA GLY A 404 25.12 10.03 -19.54
C GLY A 404 23.76 9.39 -19.86
N GLY A 405 22.77 10.20 -20.28
CA GLY A 405 21.51 9.67 -20.83
C GLY A 405 20.64 8.78 -19.91
N ALA A 406 20.93 8.76 -18.61
CA ALA A 406 20.40 7.76 -17.69
C ALA A 406 18.85 7.75 -17.61
N HIS A 407 18.26 6.58 -17.80
CA HIS A 407 16.82 6.35 -17.63
C HIS A 407 16.54 4.93 -17.10
N PRO A 408 15.42 4.74 -16.38
CA PRO A 408 15.04 3.42 -15.88
C PRO A 408 14.55 2.54 -17.04
N LEU A 409 15.17 1.38 -17.21
CA LEU A 409 14.76 0.34 -18.17
C LEU A 409 13.61 -0.50 -17.62
N GLY A 410 13.58 -0.76 -16.31
CA GLY A 410 12.50 -1.52 -15.69
C GLY A 410 12.71 -1.82 -14.21
N LEU A 411 11.75 -2.52 -13.62
CA LEU A 411 11.74 -2.80 -12.18
C LEU A 411 11.58 -4.30 -11.90
N LEU A 412 12.43 -4.82 -11.02
CA LEU A 412 12.27 -6.14 -10.41
C LEU A 412 11.84 -6.00 -8.95
N THR A 413 10.83 -6.77 -8.53
CA THR A 413 10.45 -6.87 -7.12
C THR A 413 10.48 -8.31 -6.65
N TYR A 414 10.74 -8.50 -5.36
CA TYR A 414 11.00 -9.82 -4.78
C TYR A 414 10.23 -10.01 -3.49
N SER A 415 9.59 -11.17 -3.33
CA SER A 415 9.17 -11.69 -2.04
C SER A 415 10.12 -12.83 -1.65
N LEU A 416 11.14 -12.49 -0.86
CA LEU A 416 12.14 -13.42 -0.35
C LEU A 416 11.55 -14.22 0.83
N ARG A 417 11.82 -15.52 0.86
CA ARG A 417 11.29 -16.46 1.86
C ARG A 417 12.40 -17.29 2.46
N GLN A 418 12.35 -17.43 3.78
CA GLN A 418 13.27 -18.26 4.56
C GLN A 418 12.50 -18.84 5.75
N GLY A 419 12.14 -20.12 5.70
CA GLY A 419 11.27 -20.73 6.70
C GLY A 419 9.94 -19.96 6.87
N ARG A 420 9.74 -19.34 8.04
CA ARG A 420 8.59 -18.45 8.32
C ARG A 420 8.86 -16.98 7.98
N GLY A 421 10.11 -16.59 7.79
CA GLY A 421 10.54 -15.24 7.43
C GLY A 421 10.12 -14.87 6.01
N ARG A 422 9.67 -13.63 5.84
CA ARG A 422 9.30 -13.04 4.54
C ARG A 422 9.79 -11.61 4.47
N LEU A 423 10.42 -11.24 3.37
CA LEU A 423 10.97 -9.91 3.13
C LEU A 423 10.63 -9.44 1.71
N PHE A 424 10.23 -8.18 1.58
CA PHE A 424 10.06 -7.53 0.27
C PHE A 424 11.32 -6.74 -0.08
N PHE A 425 11.78 -6.88 -1.32
CA PHE A 425 12.93 -6.13 -1.85
C PHE A 425 12.70 -5.73 -3.31
N HIS A 426 13.50 -4.81 -3.85
CA HIS A 426 13.39 -4.40 -5.24
C HIS A 426 14.74 -3.95 -5.83
N SER A 427 14.86 -4.15 -7.15
CA SER A 427 16.03 -3.78 -7.96
C SER A 427 15.58 -3.00 -9.19
N TRP A 428 16.09 -1.78 -9.33
CA TRP A 428 15.84 -0.89 -10.46
C TRP A 428 16.89 -1.12 -11.54
N LEU A 429 16.48 -1.52 -12.75
CA LEU A 429 17.41 -1.59 -13.88
C LEU A 429 17.48 -0.20 -14.51
N VAL A 430 18.67 0.40 -14.50
CA VAL A 430 18.93 1.72 -15.06
C VAL A 430 19.99 1.58 -16.15
N ILE A 431 19.67 2.09 -17.34
CA ILE A 431 20.58 2.13 -18.47
C ILE A 431 21.10 3.55 -18.67
N GLY A 432 22.36 3.67 -19.07
CA GLY A 432 22.95 4.93 -19.49
C GLY A 432 24.28 4.71 -20.20
N GLU A 433 24.74 5.76 -20.85
CA GLU A 433 25.99 5.77 -21.61
C GLU A 433 27.16 6.14 -20.69
N VAL A 434 28.30 5.49 -20.90
CA VAL A 434 29.57 5.79 -20.23
C VAL A 434 30.70 5.88 -21.25
N GLU A 435 31.66 6.78 -20.97
CA GLU A 435 32.85 6.98 -21.79
C GLU A 435 34.11 6.85 -20.93
N GLY A 436 35.17 6.25 -21.46
CA GLY A 436 36.43 6.04 -20.76
C GLY A 436 36.58 4.66 -20.12
N GLU A 437 37.79 4.33 -19.67
CA GLU A 437 38.07 3.05 -19.01
C GLU A 437 37.65 3.08 -17.53
N PRO A 438 36.94 2.05 -17.03
CA PRO A 438 36.49 2.04 -15.65
C PRO A 438 37.68 1.87 -14.70
N VAL A 439 37.76 2.77 -13.72
CA VAL A 439 38.74 2.73 -12.63
C VAL A 439 37.98 2.78 -11.32
N THR A 440 38.24 1.82 -10.44
CA THR A 440 37.58 1.81 -9.14
C THR A 440 38.11 2.95 -8.28
N ASP A 441 37.23 3.87 -7.89
CA ASP A 441 37.59 5.03 -7.05
C ASP A 441 37.54 4.68 -5.54
N ASP A 442 36.83 3.61 -5.16
CA ASP A 442 36.73 3.13 -3.78
C ASP A 442 37.36 1.74 -3.56
N ALA A 443 38.48 1.69 -2.82
CA ALA A 443 39.13 0.45 -2.42
C ALA A 443 38.24 -0.48 -1.57
N GLY A 444 37.23 0.07 -0.88
CA GLY A 444 36.24 -0.67 -0.10
C GLY A 444 35.29 -1.53 -0.95
N GLU A 445 35.10 -1.18 -2.22
CA GLU A 445 34.23 -1.91 -3.15
C GLU A 445 34.84 -3.25 -3.58
N ARG A 446 36.15 -3.42 -3.43
CA ARG A 446 36.88 -4.67 -3.71
C ARG A 446 36.60 -5.22 -5.11
N ILE A 447 36.39 -4.34 -6.09
CA ILE A 447 36.24 -4.73 -7.49
C ILE A 447 37.57 -5.26 -7.99
N ALA A 448 37.55 -6.49 -8.52
CA ALA A 448 38.73 -7.23 -8.95
C ALA A 448 38.90 -7.24 -10.47
N GLY A 449 37.89 -6.80 -11.23
CA GLY A 449 38.01 -6.70 -12.68
C GLY A 449 36.71 -6.28 -13.36
N PHE A 450 36.88 -5.76 -14.58
CA PHE A 450 35.81 -5.37 -15.48
C PHE A 450 35.84 -6.20 -16.76
N ARG A 451 34.68 -6.35 -17.38
CA ARG A 451 34.55 -7.02 -18.68
C ARG A 451 33.42 -6.38 -19.47
N GLN A 452 33.67 -6.06 -20.73
CA GLN A 452 32.63 -5.66 -21.66
C GLN A 452 32.06 -6.88 -22.38
N VAL A 453 30.74 -6.95 -22.50
CA VAL A 453 30.04 -8.02 -23.23
C VAL A 453 28.97 -7.42 -24.14
N PRO A 454 28.68 -8.03 -25.30
CA PRO A 454 27.50 -7.65 -26.06
C PRO A 454 26.20 -8.00 -25.29
N PRO A 455 25.08 -7.30 -25.52
CA PRO A 455 23.83 -7.53 -24.79
C PRO A 455 23.28 -8.97 -24.89
N ASP A 456 23.51 -9.65 -26.01
CA ASP A 456 23.11 -11.04 -26.27
C ASP A 456 23.86 -12.07 -25.41
N ALA A 457 24.97 -11.69 -24.77
CA ALA A 457 25.70 -12.55 -23.83
C ALA A 457 25.07 -12.58 -22.43
N LEU A 458 24.15 -11.66 -22.09
CA LEU A 458 23.54 -11.57 -20.75
C LEU A 458 22.85 -12.88 -20.29
N PRO A 459 22.10 -13.63 -21.12
CA PRO A 459 21.53 -14.92 -20.73
C PRO A 459 22.60 -15.96 -20.35
N GLN A 460 23.76 -15.95 -21.00
CA GLN A 460 24.85 -16.84 -20.66
C GLN A 460 25.49 -16.45 -19.31
N VAL A 461 25.60 -15.15 -19.02
CA VAL A 461 26.05 -14.65 -17.71
C VAL A 461 25.06 -15.08 -16.61
N ALA A 462 23.76 -14.93 -16.84
CA ALA A 462 22.71 -15.37 -15.93
C ALA A 462 22.80 -16.87 -15.63
N THR A 463 23.05 -17.70 -16.65
CA THR A 463 23.22 -19.15 -16.52
C THR A 463 24.42 -19.48 -15.63
N ARG A 464 25.56 -18.80 -15.80
CA ARG A 464 26.74 -18.99 -14.94
C ARG A 464 26.47 -18.59 -13.49
N LEU A 465 25.75 -17.49 -13.26
CA LEU A 465 25.37 -17.04 -11.91
C LEU A 465 24.46 -18.05 -11.19
N ARG A 466 23.57 -18.74 -11.92
CA ARG A 466 22.73 -19.80 -11.35
C ARG A 466 23.50 -21.08 -11.03
N ALA A 467 24.59 -21.33 -11.77
CA ALA A 467 25.45 -22.49 -11.59
C ALA A 467 26.54 -22.29 -10.51
N LEU A 468 26.47 -21.21 -9.74
CA LEU A 468 27.40 -20.98 -8.63
C LEU A 468 27.26 -22.04 -7.54
N PRO A 469 28.32 -22.26 -6.73
CA PRO A 469 28.31 -23.23 -5.63
C PRO A 469 27.12 -23.06 -4.67
N PRO A 470 26.71 -24.12 -3.93
CA PRO A 470 25.54 -24.11 -3.07
C PRO A 470 25.49 -22.95 -2.05
N GLU A 471 26.64 -22.53 -1.52
CA GLU A 471 26.74 -21.42 -0.57
C GLU A 471 26.49 -20.04 -1.19
N TRP A 472 26.51 -19.94 -2.52
CA TRP A 472 26.19 -18.76 -3.32
C TRP A 472 24.89 -18.91 -4.11
N ALA A 473 24.17 -20.03 -3.97
CA ALA A 473 23.05 -20.36 -4.84
C ALA A 473 21.94 -19.30 -4.81
N GLY A 474 21.45 -18.85 -3.64
CA GLY A 474 20.39 -17.84 -3.58
C GLY A 474 20.83 -16.48 -4.10
N TRP A 475 22.04 -16.05 -3.73
CA TRP A 475 22.63 -14.82 -4.28
C TRP A 475 22.80 -14.88 -5.80
N GLY A 476 23.32 -15.99 -6.33
CA GLY A 476 23.55 -16.21 -7.75
C GLY A 476 22.25 -16.22 -8.55
N HIS A 477 21.24 -16.96 -8.06
CA HIS A 477 19.90 -16.94 -8.65
C HIS A 477 19.28 -15.53 -8.62
N PHE A 478 19.40 -14.82 -7.50
CA PHE A 478 18.89 -13.44 -7.37
C PHE A 478 19.55 -12.50 -8.39
N ARG A 479 20.88 -12.54 -8.53
CA ARG A 479 21.64 -11.70 -9.48
C ARG A 479 21.37 -12.07 -10.94
N ALA A 480 21.15 -13.33 -11.25
CA ALA A 480 20.84 -13.79 -12.60
C ALA A 480 19.55 -13.16 -13.16
N LEU A 481 18.54 -12.91 -12.31
CA LEU A 481 17.24 -12.37 -12.74
C LEU A 481 17.35 -10.99 -13.40
N ALA A 482 18.27 -10.13 -12.93
CA ALA A 482 18.48 -8.82 -13.54
C ALA A 482 19.06 -8.93 -14.96
N HIS A 483 19.88 -9.95 -15.24
CA HIS A 483 20.47 -10.15 -16.56
C HIS A 483 19.43 -10.64 -17.56
N ASP A 484 18.56 -11.58 -17.16
CA ASP A 484 17.46 -12.05 -18.01
C ASP A 484 16.47 -10.92 -18.31
N ALA A 485 16.14 -10.10 -17.31
CA ALA A 485 15.24 -8.97 -17.48
C ALA A 485 15.84 -7.89 -18.39
N ALA A 486 17.13 -7.56 -18.19
CA ALA A 486 17.88 -6.66 -19.05
C ALA A 486 17.86 -7.11 -20.51
N PHE A 487 18.25 -8.36 -20.78
CA PHE A 487 18.25 -8.92 -22.14
C PHE A 487 16.87 -8.81 -22.80
N ARG A 488 15.82 -9.20 -22.07
CA ARG A 488 14.45 -9.13 -22.56
C ARG A 488 14.02 -7.70 -22.90
N TRP A 489 14.29 -6.74 -22.03
CA TRP A 489 13.78 -5.38 -22.19
C TRP A 489 14.58 -4.55 -23.19
N LEU A 490 15.89 -4.79 -23.30
CA LEU A 490 16.71 -4.20 -24.36
C LEU A 490 16.21 -4.60 -25.75
N GLY A 491 15.88 -5.88 -25.95
CA GLY A 491 15.30 -6.33 -27.22
C GLY A 491 13.91 -5.74 -27.51
N GLU A 492 13.12 -5.41 -26.48
CA GLU A 492 11.84 -4.70 -26.65
C GLU A 492 12.05 -3.22 -27.04
N GLU A 493 13.06 -2.53 -26.50
CA GLU A 493 13.41 -1.14 -26.85
C GLU A 493 13.94 -1.02 -28.29
N GLU A 494 14.89 -1.88 -28.68
CA GLU A 494 15.49 -1.87 -30.02
C GLU A 494 14.43 -2.11 -31.11
N HIS A 495 13.53 -3.07 -30.90
CA HIS A 495 12.41 -3.31 -31.82
C HIS A 495 11.43 -2.13 -31.92
N THR A 496 11.22 -1.40 -30.82
CA THR A 496 10.35 -0.22 -30.81
C THR A 496 10.99 0.94 -31.56
N ALA A 497 12.30 1.16 -31.40
CA ALA A 497 13.05 2.19 -32.11
C ALA A 497 13.12 1.94 -33.63
N GLU A 498 13.36 0.70 -34.07
CA GLU A 498 13.35 0.32 -35.49
C GLU A 498 11.97 0.52 -36.13
N THR A 499 10.89 0.25 -35.39
CA THR A 499 9.51 0.43 -35.86
C THR A 499 9.07 1.90 -35.88
N GLU A 500 9.77 2.81 -35.19
CA GLU A 500 9.52 4.26 -35.24
C GLU A 500 10.28 4.97 -36.36
N LEU A 501 11.36 4.38 -36.86
CA LEU A 501 12.19 4.90 -37.96
C LEU A 501 11.76 4.40 -39.35
N ALA A 502 10.96 3.33 -39.42
CA ALA A 502 10.32 2.80 -40.63
C ALA A 502 8.88 3.33 -40.79
#